data_AF-A0A6C0ITT0-F1
#
_entry.id   AF-A0A6C0ITT0-F1
#
_cell.length_a   1.000
_cell.length_b   1.000
_cell.length_c   1.000
_cell.angle_alpha   90.00
_cell.angle_beta   90.00
_cell.angle_gamma   90.00
#
_symmetry.space_group_name_H-M   'P 1'
#
loop_
_entity.id
_entity.type
_entity.pdbx_description
1 polymer ?
#
loop_
_entity_poly.entity_id
_entity_poly.type
_entity_poly.pdbx_seq_one_letter_code
_entity_poly.pdbx_strand_id
1 'polypeptide(L)' 'MIKITLFYFIISLFIGILILYIIHPEPKIVIRYPTIDNMSKNTYKDDKGTCYNYKKIEVDC' A
#
# COMPACT_ATOMS: atom_id res chain seq x y z
N MET A 1 3.37 23.09 36.98
CA MET A 1 3.43 23.56 35.58
C MET A 1 4.52 22.76 34.88
N ILE A 2 4.14 21.78 34.06
CA ILE A 2 5.09 20.85 33.43
C ILE A 2 5.85 21.63 32.36
N LYS A 3 7.12 21.94 32.61
CA LYS A 3 8.02 22.53 31.60
C LYS A 3 8.56 21.41 30.73
N ILE A 4 7.90 21.15 29.61
CA ILE A 4 8.43 20.25 28.58
C ILE A 4 9.56 21.00 27.88
N THR A 5 10.79 20.52 28.01
CA THR A 5 11.86 21.00 27.15
C THR A 5 11.69 20.38 25.78
N LEU A 6 11.93 21.16 24.73
CA LEU A 6 11.81 20.72 23.34
C LEU A 6 12.61 19.42 23.09
N PHE A 7 13.72 19.23 23.80
CA PHE A 7 14.55 18.04 23.76
C PHE A 7 13.80 16.76 24.15
N TYR A 8 13.10 16.75 25.30
CA TYR A 8 12.36 15.57 25.74
C TYR A 8 11.17 15.25 24.82
N PHE A 9 10.53 16.28 24.26
CA PHE A 9 9.46 16.09 23.27
C PHE A 9 9.98 15.36 22.03
N ILE A 10 11.10 15.82 21.45
CA ILE A 10 11.69 15.21 20.26
C ILE A 10 12.11 13.75 20.53
N ILE A 11 12.70 13.47 21.70
CA ILE A 11 13.05 12.08 22.09
C ILE A 11 11.79 11.21 22.17
N SER A 12 10.73 11.67 22.83
CA SER A 12 9.48 10.89 22.91
C SER A 12 8.85 10.63 21.55
N LEU A 13 8.90 11.61 20.64
CA LEU A 13 8.37 11.48 19.29
C LEU A 13 9.19 10.45 18.49
N PHE A 14 10.51 10.52 18.57
CA PHE A 14 11.40 9.59 17.88
C PHE A 14 11.19 8.15 18.35
N ILE A 15 11.10 7.93 19.67
CA ILE A 15 10.83 6.61 20.25
C ILE A 15 9.45 6.11 19.78
N GLY A 16 8.42 6.97 19.75
CA GLY A 16 7.10 6.59 19.27
C GLY A 16 7.09 6.13 17.81
N ILE A 17 7.77 6.87 16.93
CA ILE A 17 7.91 6.49 15.52
C ILE A 17 8.71 5.19 15.37
N LEU A 18 9.78 5.02 16.15
CA LEU A 18 10.60 3.80 16.12
C LEU A 18 9.78 2.56 16.52
N ILE A 19 8.99 2.66 17.58
CA ILE A 19 8.11 1.57 18.03
C ILE A 19 7.11 1.20 16.93
N LEU A 20 6.45 2.19 16.32
CA LEU A 20 5.50 1.96 15.23
C LEU A 20 6.18 1.26 14.05
N TYR A 21 7.40 1.67 13.69
CA TYR A 21 8.15 1.04 12.61
C TYR A 21 8.45 -0.44 12.86
N ILE A 22 8.80 -0.81 14.09
CA ILE A 22 9.11 -2.20 14.47
C ILE A 22 7.84 -3.06 14.52
N ILE A 23 6.71 -2.50 14.96
CA ILE A 23 5.45 -3.24 15.15
C ILE A 23 4.64 -3.34 13.84
N HIS A 24 4.82 -2.41 12.90
CA HIS A 24 3.99 -2.36 11.71
C HIS A 24 4.17 -3.63 10.87
N PRO A 25 3.08 -4.37 10.58
CA PRO A 25 3.16 -5.58 9.77
C PRO A 25 3.57 -5.26 8.33
N GLU A 26 4.21 -6.22 7.67
CA GLU A 26 4.53 -6.08 6.25
C GLU A 26 3.27 -5.88 5.40
N PRO A 27 3.32 -5.03 4.36
CA PRO A 27 2.20 -4.83 3.47
C PRO A 27 1.85 -6.15 2.78
N LYS A 28 0.58 -6.57 2.87
CA LYS A 28 0.10 -7.78 2.21
C LYS A 28 0.00 -7.55 0.70
N ILE A 29 0.80 -8.29 -0.07
CA ILE A 29 0.66 -8.34 -1.53
C ILE A 29 -0.59 -9.16 -1.86
N VAL A 30 -1.63 -8.50 -2.37
CA VAL A 30 -2.87 -9.16 -2.80
C VAL A 30 -2.84 -9.33 -4.31
N ILE A 31 -2.64 -10.56 -4.77
CA ILE A 31 -2.74 -10.91 -6.19
C ILE A 31 -4.22 -11.07 -6.53
N ARG A 32 -4.76 -10.10 -7.29
CA ARG A 32 -6.14 -10.17 -7.80
C ARG A 32 -6.10 -10.60 -9.25
N TYR A 33 -6.86 -11.65 -9.59
CA TYR A 33 -7.04 -12.06 -10.98
C TYR A 33 -7.99 -11.12 -11.72
N PRO A 34 -7.82 -10.96 -13.05
CA PRO A 34 -8.80 -10.25 -13.87
C PRO A 34 -10.14 -10.99 -13.89
N THR A 35 -11.21 -10.25 -13.59
CA THR A 35 -12.60 -10.67 -13.76
C THR A 35 -13.27 -9.68 -14.70
N ILE A 36 -14.25 -10.11 -15.50
CA ILE A 36 -14.95 -9.26 -16.48
C ILE A 36 -15.37 -7.89 -15.89
N ASP A 37 -15.83 -7.86 -14.65
CA ASP A 37 -16.26 -6.64 -13.94
C ASP A 37 -15.11 -5.75 -13.44
N ASN A 38 -13.94 -6.35 -13.16
CA ASN A 38 -12.80 -5.69 -12.51
C ASN A 38 -11.67 -5.33 -13.49
N MET A 39 -11.73 -5.82 -14.73
CA MET A 39 -10.69 -5.62 -15.76
C MET A 39 -10.41 -4.15 -16.08
N SER A 40 -11.41 -3.27 -15.96
CA SER A 40 -11.26 -1.84 -16.29
C SER A 40 -10.74 -0.98 -15.14
N LYS A 41 -10.71 -1.50 -13.89
CA LYS A 41 -10.37 -0.73 -12.69
C LYS A 41 -8.97 -1.03 -12.14
N ASN A 42 -8.38 -2.17 -12.51
CA ASN A 42 -7.11 -2.62 -11.95
C ASN A 42 -6.02 -2.69 -13.03
N THR A 43 -4.82 -2.23 -12.69
CA THR A 43 -3.61 -2.42 -13.50
C THR A 43 -2.84 -3.65 -13.04
N TYR A 44 -2.51 -4.49 -14.00
CA TYR A 44 -1.80 -5.75 -13.79
C TYR A 44 -0.33 -5.56 -14.13
N LYS A 45 0.54 -6.27 -13.44
CA LYS A 45 1.99 -6.26 -13.65
C LYS A 45 2.43 -7.67 -13.99
N ASP A 46 3.14 -7.83 -15.11
CA ASP A 46 3.72 -9.12 -15.49
C ASP A 46 5.03 -9.41 -14.73
N ASP A 47 5.56 -10.62 -14.89
CA ASP A 47 6.82 -11.05 -14.27
C ASP A 47 8.05 -10.24 -14.77
N LYS A 48 7.92 -9.56 -15.91
CA LYS A 48 8.94 -8.68 -16.50
C LYS A 48 8.82 -7.23 -16.03
N GLY A 49 7.82 -6.93 -15.19
CA GLY A 49 7.54 -5.62 -14.65
C GLY A 49 6.76 -4.68 -15.57
N THR A 50 6.26 -5.17 -16.70
CA THR A 50 5.40 -4.41 -17.60
C THR A 50 4.01 -4.25 -16.99
N CYS A 51 3.53 -3.01 -16.90
CA CYS A 51 2.17 -2.70 -16.47
C CYS A 51 1.21 -2.71 -17.66
N TYR A 52 0.08 -3.41 -17.53
CA TYR A 52 -0.93 -3.52 -18.58
C TYR A 52 -2.36 -3.56 -18.00
N ASN A 53 -3.35 -3.22 -18.83
CA ASN A 53 -4.76 -3.20 -18.47
C ASN A 53 -5.55 -4.04 -19.48
N TYR A 54 -6.60 -4.72 -19.03
CA TYR A 54 -7.48 -5.48 -19.92
C TYR A 54 -8.69 -4.64 -20.34
N LYS A 55 -9.07 -4.74 -21.61
CA LYS A 55 -10.29 -4.13 -22.15
C LYS A 55 -11.29 -5.24 -22.44
N LYS A 56 -12.48 -5.16 -21.85
CA LYS A 56 -13.59 -6.04 -22.20
C LYS A 56 -14.15 -5.67 -23.58
N ILE A 57 -14.35 -6.67 -24.42
CA ILE A 57 -15.01 -6.54 -25.72
C ILE A 57 -16.17 -7.52 -25.69
N GLU A 58 -17.37 -7.00 -25.90
CA GLU A 58 -18.58 -7.80 -26.07
C GLU A 58 -18.61 -8.29 -27.52
N VAL A 59 -18.84 -9.58 -27.71
CA VAL A 59 -18.98 -10.22 -29.03
C VAL A 59 -20.34 -10.90 -29.06
N ASP A 60 -21.06 -10.77 -30.16
CA ASP A 60 -22.25 -11.59 -30.40
C ASP A 60 -21.80 -13.03 -30.63
N CYS A 61 -22.33 -13.94 -29.80
CA CYS A 61 -22.09 -15.37 -29.90
C CYS A 61 -22.97 -16.02 -30.97
#